data_AF-A0A1S2VCW0-F1
#
_entry.id   AF-A0A1S2VCW0-F1
#
_cell.length_a   1.000
_cell.length_b   1.000
_cell.length_c   1.000
_cell.angle_alpha   90.00
_cell.angle_beta   90.00
_cell.angle_gamma   90.00
#
_symmetry.space_group_name_H-M   'P 1'
#
loop_
_entity.id
_entity.type
_entity.pdbx_description
1 polymer ?
#
loop_
_entity_poly.entity_id
_entity_poly.type
_entity_poly.pdbx_seq_one_letter_code
_entity_poly.pdbx_strand_id
1 'polypeptide(L)'
;MTTGNIAAKQPKTLKIAYWTMLGLFAMAMLMDGGAGIVQEKNGLDVMHQLGYPAYAMIIFGTAKVLGALALLQPWFRTIKEWAYAGFTINLLGAMASWRFAVGDPAYLLPPLVMLVYLFVMYYLWKRIHR
;
A
#
# COMPACT_ATOMS: atom_id res chain seq x y z
N MET A 1 7.60 39.98 -24.51
CA MET A 1 7.22 39.33 -23.24
C MET A 1 7.54 37.85 -23.35
N THR A 2 8.69 37.41 -22.85
CA THR A 2 9.12 36.01 -22.86
C THR A 2 8.61 35.34 -21.58
N THR A 3 7.57 34.52 -21.69
CA THR A 3 7.15 33.59 -20.64
C THR A 3 8.24 32.54 -20.47
N GLY A 4 9.18 32.82 -19.56
CA GLY A 4 10.21 31.88 -19.14
C GLY A 4 9.56 30.63 -18.58
N ASN A 5 9.70 29.53 -19.31
CA ASN A 5 9.34 28.20 -18.86
C ASN A 5 10.26 27.81 -17.70
N ILE A 6 9.85 28.14 -16.47
CA ILE A 6 10.53 27.70 -15.25
C ILE A 6 10.15 26.23 -15.04
N ALA A 7 10.77 25.35 -15.81
CA ALA A 7 10.82 23.93 -15.49
C ALA A 7 11.57 23.79 -14.15
N ALA A 8 10.84 23.91 -13.04
CA ALA A 8 11.39 23.77 -11.70
C ALA A 8 12.00 22.36 -11.60
N LYS A 9 13.33 22.31 -11.61
CA LYS A 9 14.11 21.08 -11.43
C LYS A 9 13.67 20.46 -10.10
N GLN A 10 13.09 19.26 -10.15
CA GLN A 10 12.57 18.59 -8.95
C GLN A 10 13.69 18.49 -7.90
N PRO A 11 13.47 18.92 -6.64
CA PRO A 11 14.51 18.91 -5.63
C PRO A 11 14.92 17.47 -5.31
N LYS A 12 16.23 17.20 -5.22
CA LYS A 12 16.79 15.87 -4.89
C LYS A 12 16.17 15.30 -3.60
N THR A 13 15.84 16.17 -2.65
CA THR A 13 15.14 15.84 -1.40
C THR A 13 13.81 15.14 -1.62
N LEU A 14 13.02 15.55 -2.63
CA LEU A 14 11.72 14.94 -2.93
C LEU A 14 11.89 13.50 -3.42
N LYS A 15 12.92 13.27 -4.25
CA LYS A 15 13.26 11.93 -4.73
C LYS A 15 13.69 11.02 -3.60
N ILE A 16 14.56 11.50 -2.71
CA ILE A 16 14.99 10.75 -1.52
C ILE A 16 13.79 10.42 -0.64
N ALA A 17 12.95 11.41 -0.31
CA ALA A 17 11.75 11.22 0.50
C ALA A 17 10.82 10.14 -0.10
N TYR A 18 10.56 10.18 -1.41
CA TYR A 18 9.78 9.17 -2.10
C TYR A 18 10.37 7.77 -1.96
N TRP A 19 11.67 7.60 -2.22
CA TRP A 19 12.31 6.28 -2.12
C TRP A 19 12.37 5.76 -0.69
N THR A 20 12.55 6.64 0.30
CA THR A 20 12.49 6.28 1.72
C THR A 20 11.07 5.82 2.11
N MET A 21 10.03 6.56 1.71
CA MET A 21 8.64 6.19 1.96
C MET A 21 8.28 4.86 1.28
N LEU A 22 8.67 4.71 0.02
CA LEU A 22 8.47 3.49 -0.76
C LEU A 22 9.17 2.29 -0.12
N GLY A 23 10.41 2.45 0.32
CA GLY A 23 11.17 1.40 0.99
C GLY A 23 10.53 0.97 2.30
N LEU A 24 10.12 1.93 3.14
CA LEU A 24 9.45 1.64 4.41
C LEU A 24 8.10 0.93 4.20
N PHE A 25 7.29 1.42 3.26
CA PHE A 25 6.02 0.80 2.93
C PHE A 25 6.19 -0.61 2.37
N ALA A 26 7.11 -0.79 1.42
CA ALA A 26 7.38 -2.09 0.84
C ALA A 26 7.88 -3.08 1.90
N MET A 27 8.78 -2.66 2.79
CA MET A 27 9.25 -3.49 3.90
C MET A 27 8.09 -3.92 4.82
N ALA A 28 7.23 -2.98 5.22
CA ALA A 28 6.06 -3.30 6.04
C ALA A 28 5.12 -4.29 5.34
N MET A 29 4.84 -4.09 4.05
CA MET A 29 3.98 -4.99 3.26
C MET A 29 4.62 -6.37 3.03
N LEU A 30 5.94 -6.47 2.94
CA LEU A 30 6.65 -7.75 2.82
C LEU A 30 6.62 -8.54 4.13
N MET A 31 6.80 -7.86 5.27
CA MET A 31 6.71 -8.51 6.59
C MET A 31 5.28 -8.99 6.87
N ASP A 32 4.30 -8.11 6.70
CA ASP A 32 2.89 -8.43 6.90
C ASP A 32 2.38 -9.47 5.88
N GLY A 33 2.81 -9.35 4.62
CA GLY A 33 2.49 -10.31 3.58
C GLY A 33 3.10 -11.69 3.84
N GLY A 34 4.35 -11.73 4.29
CA GLY A 34 5.04 -12.96 4.70
C GLY A 34 4.36 -13.63 5.88
N ALA A 35 4.00 -12.87 6.92
CA ALA A 35 3.21 -13.36 8.06
C ALA A 35 1.84 -13.93 7.61
N GLY A 36 1.21 -13.30 6.62
CA GLY A 36 0.00 -13.78 5.95
C GLY A 36 0.17 -15.14 5.28
N ILE A 37 1.27 -15.33 4.56
CA ILE A 37 1.57 -16.57 3.83
C ILE A 37 1.85 -17.73 4.78
N VAL A 38 2.59 -17.49 5.86
CA VAL A 38 2.88 -18.52 6.87
C VAL A 38 1.73 -18.75 7.85
N GLN A 39 0.62 -18.02 7.69
CA GLN A 39 -0.56 -18.10 8.55
C GLN A 39 -0.22 -17.93 10.04
N GLU A 40 0.47 -16.85 10.36
CA GLU A 40 0.82 -16.54 11.75
C GLU A 40 -0.45 -16.48 12.63
N LYS A 41 -0.36 -17.03 13.85
CA LYS A 41 -1.50 -17.23 14.74
C LYS A 41 -2.33 -15.96 14.96
N ASN A 42 -1.67 -14.83 15.19
CA ASN A 42 -2.34 -13.55 15.40
C ASN A 42 -3.18 -13.14 14.19
N GLY A 43 -2.67 -13.32 12.98
CA GLY A 43 -3.41 -13.01 11.76
C GLY A 43 -4.55 -14.00 11.50
N LEU A 44 -4.38 -15.28 11.85
CA LEU A 44 -5.48 -16.26 11.79
C LEU A 44 -6.62 -15.87 12.74
N ASP A 45 -6.30 -15.48 13.98
CA ASP A 45 -7.30 -15.05 14.97
C ASP A 45 -8.11 -13.85 14.44
N VAL A 46 -7.44 -12.89 13.79
CA VAL A 46 -8.10 -11.76 13.11
C VAL A 46 -8.99 -12.24 11.95
N MET A 47 -8.51 -13.15 11.10
CA MET A 47 -9.31 -13.69 10.00
C MET A 47 -10.56 -14.41 10.51
N HIS A 48 -10.44 -15.19 11.59
CA HIS A 48 -11.57 -15.84 12.25
C HIS A 48 -12.56 -14.82 12.82
N GLN A 49 -12.08 -13.77 13.49
CA GLN A 49 -12.92 -12.69 14.00
C GLN A 49 -13.68 -11.98 12.87
N LEU A 50 -13.05 -11.82 11.71
CA LEU A 50 -13.66 -11.21 10.52
C LEU A 50 -14.57 -12.18 9.73
N GLY A 51 -14.63 -13.46 10.11
CA GLY A 51 -15.40 -14.49 9.40
C GLY A 51 -14.75 -14.97 8.10
N TYR A 52 -13.45 -14.69 7.89
CA TYR A 52 -12.71 -15.14 6.72
C TYR A 52 -12.12 -16.53 6.89
N PRO A 53 -12.09 -17.34 5.83
CA PRO A 53 -11.39 -18.61 5.84
C PRO A 53 -9.87 -18.41 5.81
N ALA A 54 -9.11 -19.33 6.40
CA ALA A 54 -7.64 -19.23 6.52
C ALA A 54 -6.91 -19.06 5.17
N TYR A 55 -7.44 -19.62 4.08
CA TYR A 55 -6.82 -19.47 2.75
C TYR A 55 -6.87 -18.01 2.26
N ALA A 56 -7.83 -17.20 2.70
CA ALA A 56 -7.90 -15.78 2.32
C ALA A 56 -6.66 -15.02 2.81
N MET A 57 -6.13 -15.41 3.97
CA MET A 57 -4.89 -14.87 4.53
C MET A 57 -3.70 -15.10 3.60
N ILE A 58 -3.58 -16.30 3.01
CA ILE A 58 -2.52 -16.61 2.03
C ILE A 58 -2.68 -15.75 0.78
N ILE A 59 -3.90 -15.58 0.28
CA ILE A 59 -4.18 -14.77 -0.91
C ILE A 59 -3.78 -13.32 -0.68
N PHE A 60 -4.23 -12.71 0.43
CA PHE A 60 -3.88 -11.33 0.77
C PHE A 60 -2.38 -11.18 1.03
N GLY A 61 -1.76 -12.14 1.72
CA GLY A 61 -0.32 -12.13 1.99
C GLY A 61 0.51 -12.17 0.71
N THR A 62 0.18 -13.10 -0.18
CA THR A 62 0.83 -13.23 -1.50
C THR A 62 0.64 -11.97 -2.34
N ALA A 63 -0.58 -11.42 -2.37
CA ALA A 63 -0.87 -10.19 -3.10
C ALA A 63 -0.07 -8.98 -2.58
N LYS A 64 0.10 -8.85 -1.25
CA LYS A 64 0.92 -7.79 -0.63
C LYS A 64 2.39 -7.91 -1.02
N VAL A 65 2.94 -9.13 -1.01
CA VAL A 65 4.32 -9.38 -1.43
C VAL A 65 4.53 -9.00 -2.90
N LEU A 66 3.68 -9.50 -3.79
CA LEU A 66 3.75 -9.18 -5.22
C LEU A 66 3.55 -7.69 -5.48
N GLY A 67 2.60 -7.06 -4.79
CA GLY A 67 2.35 -5.63 -4.87
C GLY A 67 3.56 -4.81 -4.41
N ALA A 68 4.22 -5.19 -3.32
CA ALA A 68 5.40 -4.50 -2.81
C ALA A 68 6.57 -4.58 -3.82
N LEU A 69 6.80 -5.76 -4.41
CA LEU A 69 7.80 -5.93 -5.47
C LEU A 69 7.47 -5.09 -6.71
N ALA A 70 6.19 -5.05 -7.11
CA ALA A 70 5.68 -4.23 -8.21
C ALA A 70 5.82 -2.72 -7.96
N LEU A 71 5.80 -2.28 -6.71
CA LEU A 71 6.03 -0.89 -6.31
C LEU A 71 7.52 -0.52 -6.32
N LEU A 72 8.40 -1.43 -5.88
CA LEU A 72 9.85 -1.20 -5.79
C LEU A 72 10.53 -1.09 -7.17
N GLN A 73 10.01 -1.78 -8.19
CA GLN A 73 10.62 -1.70 -9.51
C GLN A 73 10.51 -0.26 -10.12
N PRO A 74 11.50 0.20 -10.91
CA PRO A 74 11.47 1.50 -11.59
C PRO A 74 11.09 1.50 -13.10
N TRP A 75 11.11 0.35 -13.76
CA TRP A 75 10.96 0.17 -15.22
C TRP A 75 9.52 0.31 -15.76
N PHE A 76 8.55 -0.38 -15.17
CA PHE A 76 7.21 -0.56 -15.74
C PHE A 76 6.17 0.32 -15.03
N ARG A 77 5.78 1.43 -15.65
CA ARG A 77 4.77 2.35 -15.07
C ARG A 77 3.41 1.68 -14.83
N THR A 78 2.94 0.89 -15.79
CA THR A 78 1.62 0.23 -15.73
C THR A 78 1.51 -0.75 -14.55
N ILE A 79 2.54 -1.57 -14.33
CA ILE A 79 2.59 -2.53 -13.21
C ILE A 79 2.55 -1.78 -11.87
N LYS A 80 3.24 -0.63 -11.79
CA LYS A 80 3.22 0.21 -10.59
C LYS A 80 1.83 0.80 -10.33
N GLU A 81 1.14 1.28 -11.37
CA GLU A 81 -0.25 1.75 -11.25
C GLU A 81 -1.20 0.63 -10.81
N TRP A 82 -1.03 -0.59 -11.31
CA TRP A 82 -1.80 -1.76 -10.88
C TRP A 82 -1.54 -2.09 -9.41
N ALA A 83 -0.29 -1.99 -8.95
CA ALA A 83 0.03 -2.20 -7.54
C ALA A 83 -0.64 -1.16 -6.64
N TYR A 84 -0.60 0.12 -7.01
CA TYR A 84 -1.32 1.18 -6.29
C TYR A 84 -2.83 0.91 -6.23
N ALA A 85 -3.44 0.52 -7.35
CA ALA A 85 -4.85 0.16 -7.40
C ALA A 85 -5.17 -1.07 -6.52
N GLY A 86 -4.35 -2.12 -6.58
CA GLY A 86 -4.50 -3.33 -5.78
C GLY A 86 -4.42 -3.06 -4.28
N PHE A 87 -3.42 -2.28 -3.83
CA PHE A 87 -3.33 -1.87 -2.42
C PHE A 87 -4.52 -1.01 -1.99
N THR A 88 -4.99 -0.13 -2.86
CA THR A 88 -6.19 0.70 -2.59
C THR A 88 -7.42 -0.18 -2.36
N ILE A 89 -7.67 -1.14 -3.25
CA ILE A 89 -8.78 -2.09 -3.13
C ILE A 89 -8.63 -2.94 -1.86
N ASN A 90 -7.43 -3.43 -1.56
CA ASN A 90 -7.16 -4.21 -0.36
C ASN A 90 -7.46 -3.41 0.92
N LEU A 91 -7.05 -2.14 0.99
CA LEU A 91 -7.28 -1.28 2.15
C LEU A 91 -8.77 -0.92 2.30
N LEU A 92 -9.47 -0.63 1.21
CA LEU A 92 -10.91 -0.42 1.21
C LEU A 92 -11.67 -1.69 1.63
N GLY A 93 -11.22 -2.85 1.15
CA GLY A 93 -11.72 -4.15 1.57
C GLY A 93 -11.57 -4.35 3.07
N ALA A 94 -10.37 -4.09 3.61
CA ALA A 94 -10.12 -4.18 5.06
C ALA A 94 -11.04 -3.25 5.85
N MET A 95 -11.23 -2.00 5.41
CA MET A 95 -12.17 -1.07 6.05
C MET A 95 -13.60 -1.62 6.07
N ALA A 96 -14.07 -2.15 4.93
CA ALA A 96 -15.40 -2.76 4.84
C ALA A 96 -15.50 -3.97 5.77
N SER A 97 -14.52 -4.88 5.78
CA SER A 97 -14.49 -6.05 6.65
C SER A 97 -14.62 -5.66 8.12
N TRP A 98 -13.83 -4.69 8.60
CA TRP A 98 -13.92 -4.22 9.98
C TRP A 98 -15.28 -3.58 10.29
N ARG A 99 -15.80 -2.76 9.36
CA ARG A 99 -17.09 -2.10 9.55
C ARG A 99 -18.26 -3.07 9.66
N PHE A 100 -18.23 -4.16 8.90
CA PHE A 100 -19.31 -5.15 8.84
C PHE A 100 -19.16 -6.27 9.87
N ALA A 101 -17.93 -6.70 10.19
CA ALA A 101 -17.70 -7.81 11.12
C ALA A 101 -17.67 -7.37 12.59
N VAL A 102 -17.02 -6.24 12.91
CA VAL A 102 -16.78 -5.80 14.30
C VAL A 102 -17.62 -4.58 14.66
N GLY A 103 -17.83 -3.67 13.70
CA GLY A 103 -18.67 -2.50 13.87
C GLY A 103 -18.05 -1.36 14.69
N ASP A 104 -16.92 -1.58 15.36
CA ASP A 104 -16.19 -0.54 16.08
C ASP A 104 -15.37 0.33 15.11
N PRO A 105 -15.62 1.66 15.07
CA PRO A 105 -14.92 2.58 14.18
C PRO A 105 -13.42 2.72 14.46
N ALA A 106 -12.93 2.34 15.64
CA ALA A 106 -11.50 2.40 15.95
C ALA A 106 -10.65 1.55 15.00
N TYR A 107 -11.18 0.41 14.54
CA TYR A 107 -10.50 -0.49 13.60
C TYR A 107 -10.45 0.02 12.16
N LEU A 108 -11.17 1.10 11.85
CA LEU A 108 -11.08 1.77 10.54
C LEU A 108 -9.86 2.69 10.44
N LEU A 109 -9.29 3.12 11.57
CA LEU A 109 -8.18 4.06 11.58
C LEU A 109 -6.91 3.48 10.92
N PRO A 110 -6.44 2.26 11.24
CA PRO A 110 -5.21 1.73 10.63
C PRO A 110 -5.26 1.65 9.09
N PRO A 111 -6.29 1.04 8.45
CA PRO A 111 -6.33 0.97 6.99
C PRO A 111 -6.53 2.36 6.34
N LEU A 112 -7.23 3.29 7.01
CA LEU A 112 -7.40 4.66 6.51
C LEU A 112 -6.08 5.45 6.53
N VAL A 113 -5.28 5.35 7.59
CA VAL A 113 -3.96 5.98 7.67
C VAL A 113 -3.04 5.42 6.57
N MET A 114 -3.04 4.09 6.37
CA MET A 114 -2.28 3.45 5.30
C MET A 114 -2.75 3.89 3.90
N LEU A 115 -4.05 4.12 3.73
CA LEU A 115 -4.60 4.59 2.46
C LEU A 115 -4.12 6.01 2.13
N VAL A 116 -4.17 6.93 3.12
CA VAL A 116 -3.64 8.28 2.95
C VAL A 116 -2.14 8.25 2.66
N TYR A 117 -1.38 7.41 3.36
CA TYR A 117 0.05 7.21 3.11
C TYR A 117 0.31 6.77 1.66
N LEU A 118 -0.46 5.79 1.16
CA LEU A 118 -0.36 5.29 -0.21
C LEU A 118 -0.65 6.40 -1.25
N PHE A 119 -1.67 7.22 -1.01
CA PHE A 119 -2.01 8.35 -1.89
C PHE A 119 -0.94 9.44 -1.91
N VAL A 120 -0.34 9.78 -0.75
CA VAL A 120 0.80 10.70 -0.69
C VAL A 120 1.97 10.16 -1.50
N MET A 121 2.27 8.87 -1.33
CA MET A 121 3.34 8.21 -2.08
C MET A 121 3.07 8.22 -3.59
N TYR A 122 1.83 7.95 -4.00
CA TYR A 122 1.40 8.02 -5.41
C TYR A 122 1.54 9.43 -5.98
N TYR A 123 1.12 10.45 -5.23
CA TYR A 123 1.25 11.85 -5.63
C TYR A 123 2.71 12.25 -5.82
N LEU A 124 3.58 11.88 -4.88
CA LEU A 124 5.03 12.11 -4.99
C LEU A 124 5.61 11.39 -6.22
N TRP A 125 5.21 10.15 -6.47
CA TRP A 125 5.65 9.38 -7.63
C TRP A 125 5.29 10.06 -8.96
N LYS A 126 4.02 10.47 -9.13
CA LYS A 126 3.54 11.20 -10.31
C LYS A 126 4.28 12.53 -10.49
N ARG A 127 4.58 13.23 -9.40
CA ARG A 127 5.30 14.52 -9.45
C ARG A 127 6.76 14.37 -9.88
N ILE A 128 7.44 13.29 -9.48
CA ILE A 128 8.85 13.03 -9.84
C ILE A 128 8.99 12.52 -11.28
N HIS A 129 7.98 11.80 -11.79
CA HIS A 129 8.04 11.12 -13.10
C HIS A 129 7.16 11.77 -14.18
N ARG A 130 6.57 12.94 -13.91
CA ARG A 130 6.03 13.84 -14.93
C ARG A 130 7.17 14.61 -15.59
#